data_AF-A0A7D9L7D3-F1
#
_entry.id   AF-A0A7D9L7D3-F1
#
_cell.length_a   1.000
_cell.length_b   1.000
_cell.length_c   1.000
_cell.angle_alpha   90.00
_cell.angle_beta   90.00
_cell.angle_gamma   90.00
#
_symmetry.space_group_name_H-M   'P 1'
#
loop_
_entity.id
_entity.type
_entity.pdbx_description
1 polymer ?
#
loop_
_entity_poly.entity_id
_entity_poly.type
_entity_poly.pdbx_seq_one_letter_code
_entity_poly.pdbx_strand_id
1 'polypeptide(L)'
;MLENVSCADDQEKEITSKSTAFDQAGEAAPPQLSLEKKKLLRKKLIDFRQTLHGLGRSCVGSVSLCTGFSMELLEEVVGNANDFMSAEDINTKLPVFNTEHAVGIFKILNDIRCEKQPIGM
;
A
#
# COMPACT_ATOMS: atom_id res chain seq x y z
N MET A 1 -22.52 -54.80 -24.37
CA MET A 1 -22.17 -53.38 -24.29
C MET A 1 -23.07 -52.77 -23.23
N LEU A 2 -22.52 -52.66 -22.02
CA LEU A 2 -23.17 -52.14 -20.82
C LEU A 2 -22.12 -51.24 -20.18
N GLU A 3 -22.21 -49.93 -20.46
CA GLU A 3 -21.31 -48.90 -19.94
C GLU A 3 -22.01 -48.18 -18.80
N ASN A 4 -21.77 -48.62 -17.57
CA ASN A 4 -22.13 -47.87 -16.38
C ASN A 4 -21.02 -48.04 -15.33
N VAL A 5 -20.05 -47.14 -15.31
CA VAL A 5 -19.37 -46.74 -14.06
C VAL A 5 -19.13 -45.23 -14.11
N SER A 6 -19.91 -44.56 -13.27
CA SER A 6 -19.81 -43.18 -12.79
C SER A 6 -18.44 -42.88 -12.17
N CYS A 7 -17.91 -41.67 -12.37
CA CYS A 7 -17.35 -40.83 -11.31
C CYS A 7 -16.73 -39.56 -11.89
N ALA A 8 -17.22 -38.39 -11.44
CA ALA A 8 -16.44 -37.29 -10.87
C ALA A 8 -17.12 -35.94 -11.19
N ASP A 9 -18.14 -35.60 -10.41
CA ASP A 9 -18.54 -34.21 -10.20
C ASP A 9 -18.50 -33.92 -8.70
N ASP A 10 -18.05 -32.71 -8.39
CA ASP A 10 -17.98 -32.07 -7.08
C ASP A 10 -17.01 -32.66 -6.02
N GLN A 11 -15.77 -32.14 -6.04
CA GLN A 11 -14.98 -32.01 -4.82
C GLN A 11 -14.67 -30.54 -4.54
N GLU A 12 -15.36 -30.06 -3.51
CA GLU A 12 -15.08 -28.97 -2.58
C GLU A 12 -13.64 -28.46 -2.55
N LYS A 13 -13.48 -27.13 -2.45
CA LYS A 13 -12.69 -26.49 -1.38
C LYS A 13 -12.89 -24.97 -1.35
N GLU A 14 -13.76 -24.58 -0.44
CA GLU A 14 -13.56 -23.50 0.53
C GLU A 14 -12.15 -22.88 0.50
N ILE A 15 -12.00 -21.68 -0.07
CA ILE A 15 -10.81 -20.86 0.14
C ILE A 15 -11.05 -20.03 1.40
N THR A 16 -10.93 -20.73 2.54
CA THR A 16 -10.81 -20.13 3.85
C THR A 16 -9.60 -19.22 3.90
N SER A 17 -9.83 -18.04 4.46
CA SER A 17 -8.81 -17.07 4.84
C SER A 17 -7.74 -17.70 5.75
N LYS A 18 -6.48 -17.65 5.31
CA LYS A 18 -5.27 -17.66 6.15
C LYS A 18 -4.29 -16.71 5.47
N SER A 19 -4.21 -15.46 5.91
CA SER A 19 -3.35 -15.01 7.01
C SER A 19 -1.94 -15.59 6.96
N THR A 20 -1.00 -14.69 6.66
CA THR A 20 0.36 -14.62 7.22
C THR A 20 1.27 -15.83 7.03
N ALA A 21 2.01 -15.81 5.92
CA ALA A 21 3.42 -16.20 5.93
C ALA A 21 4.22 -15.00 5.44
N PHE A 22 4.73 -14.20 6.39
CA PHE A 22 5.79 -13.23 6.13
C PHE A 22 7.08 -14.00 6.41
N ASP A 23 7.60 -14.67 5.39
CA ASP A 23 8.86 -15.40 5.48
C ASP A 23 9.99 -14.41 5.81
N GLN A 24 10.55 -14.57 7.00
CA GLN A 24 11.79 -13.94 7.41
C GLN A 24 12.95 -14.66 6.71
N ALA A 25 13.35 -14.15 5.55
CA ALA A 25 14.67 -14.38 4.99
C ALA A 25 15.57 -13.21 5.42
N GLY A 26 16.64 -13.54 6.15
CA GLY A 26 17.64 -12.59 6.59
C GLY A 26 18.38 -12.00 5.39
N GLU A 27 18.09 -10.74 5.10
CA GLU A 27 18.94 -9.88 4.30
C GLU A 27 19.29 -8.69 5.20
N ALA A 28 20.56 -8.28 5.23
CA ALA A 28 21.03 -7.16 6.04
C ALA A 28 20.27 -5.90 5.62
N ALA A 29 19.14 -5.65 6.29
CA ALA A 29 18.19 -4.68 5.83
C ALA A 29 18.82 -3.29 5.92
N PRO A 30 18.68 -2.44 4.88
CA PRO A 30 19.04 -1.03 4.98
C PRO A 30 18.36 -0.43 6.22
N PRO A 31 18.82 0.69 6.80
CA PRO A 31 18.24 1.24 8.03
C PRO A 31 16.72 1.45 7.87
N GLN A 32 15.92 0.48 8.32
CA GLN A 32 14.49 0.43 8.10
C GLN A 32 13.81 1.43 9.03
N LEU A 33 12.85 2.20 8.50
CA LEU A 33 11.96 3.00 9.36
C LEU A 33 11.42 2.08 10.46
N SER A 34 11.42 2.57 11.71
CA SER A 34 10.87 1.80 12.84
C SER A 34 9.41 1.42 12.57
N LEU A 35 8.94 0.33 13.18
CA LEU A 35 7.58 -0.16 13.00
C LEU A 35 6.52 0.94 13.24
N GLU A 36 6.74 1.76 14.27
CA GLU A 36 5.85 2.88 14.60
C GLU A 36 5.88 3.98 13.52
N LYS A 37 7.06 4.30 12.97
CA LYS A 37 7.18 5.22 11.84
C LYS A 37 6.51 4.67 10.58
N LYS A 38 6.59 3.37 10.32
CA LYS A 38 5.90 2.72 9.18
C LYS A 38 4.38 2.76 9.33
N LYS A 39 3.85 2.48 10.53
CA LYS A 39 2.42 2.62 10.82
C LYS A 39 1.95 4.06 10.63
N LEU A 40 2.73 5.02 11.12
CA LEU A 40 2.40 6.45 10.99
C LEU A 40 2.47 6.91 9.53
N LEU A 41 3.48 6.47 8.77
CA LEU A 41 3.60 6.71 7.34
C LEU A 41 2.38 6.16 6.59
N ARG A 42 2.02 4.90 6.84
CA ARG A 42 0.84 4.27 6.24
C ARG A 42 -0.43 5.07 6.53
N LYS A 43 -0.63 5.50 7.78
CA LYS A 43 -1.78 6.33 8.16
C LYS A 43 -1.80 7.66 7.41
N LYS A 44 -0.68 8.41 7.40
CA LYS A 44 -0.61 9.71 6.69
C LYS A 44 -0.83 9.57 5.19
N LEU A 45 -0.37 8.47 4.57
CA LEU A 45 -0.60 8.19 3.16
C LEU A 45 -2.08 7.86 2.87
N ILE A 46 -2.76 7.14 3.77
CA ILE A 46 -4.21 6.90 3.67
C ILE A 46 -4.97 8.23 3.78
N ASP A 47 -4.60 9.08 4.75
CA ASP A 47 -5.21 10.39 4.94
C ASP A 47 -4.99 11.27 3.70
N PHE A 48 -3.76 11.32 3.16
CA PHE A 48 -3.46 12.04 1.92
C PHE A 48 -4.25 11.53 0.72
N ARG A 49 -4.39 10.21 0.58
CA ARG A 49 -5.26 9.61 -0.44
C ARG A 49 -6.70 10.10 -0.30
N GLN A 50 -7.21 10.25 0.93
CA GLN A 50 -8.55 10.79 1.18
C GLN A 50 -8.65 12.29 0.89
N THR A 51 -7.57 13.08 1.01
CA THR A 51 -7.63 14.50 0.62
C THR A 51 -7.65 14.71 -0.90
N LEU A 52 -7.16 13.73 -1.68
CA LEU A 52 -7.30 13.73 -3.14
C LEU A 52 -8.77 13.52 -3.57
N HIS A 53 -9.62 13.03 -2.68
CA HIS A 53 -11.06 12.96 -2.88
C HIS A 53 -11.72 14.31 -2.63
N GLY A 54 -11.87 15.12 -3.68
CA GLY A 54 -12.55 16.41 -3.53
C GLY A 54 -12.67 17.30 -4.76
N LEU A 55 -11.98 17.00 -5.87
CA LEU A 55 -11.99 17.88 -7.05
C LEU A 55 -13.07 17.56 -8.09
N GLY A 56 -13.99 16.63 -7.81
CA GLY A 56 -15.14 16.39 -8.66
C GLY A 56 -16.31 15.79 -7.89
N ARG A 57 -17.43 16.52 -7.83
CA ARG A 57 -18.73 15.91 -7.52
C ARG A 57 -19.03 14.90 -8.63
N SER A 58 -18.70 13.62 -8.42
CA SER A 58 -19.07 12.58 -9.38
C SER A 58 -20.56 12.28 -9.23
N CYS A 59 -21.35 12.70 -10.22
CA CYS A 59 -22.78 12.44 -10.37
C CYS A 59 -23.06 11.09 -11.06
N VAL A 60 -22.24 10.07 -10.79
CA VAL A 60 -22.50 8.70 -11.27
C VAL A 60 -22.72 7.81 -10.04
N GLY A 61 -23.86 7.13 -10.01
CA GLY A 61 -24.38 6.39 -8.86
C GLY A 61 -23.33 5.50 -8.19
N SER A 62 -23.12 5.78 -6.90
CA SER A 62 -22.66 4.84 -5.87
C SER A 62 -21.51 3.89 -6.24
N VAL A 63 -20.38 4.43 -6.68
CA VAL A 63 -19.07 3.87 -6.33
C VAL A 63 -18.09 5.03 -6.25
N SER A 64 -17.64 5.34 -5.04
CA SER A 64 -16.57 6.30 -4.79
C SER A 64 -15.27 5.74 -5.39
N LEU A 65 -15.10 5.89 -6.70
CA LEU A 65 -13.87 5.52 -7.40
C LEU A 65 -12.74 6.27 -6.73
N CYS A 66 -11.86 5.54 -6.06
CA CYS A 66 -10.77 6.14 -5.32
C CYS A 66 -9.76 6.81 -6.28
N THR A 67 -9.91 8.11 -6.57
CA THR A 67 -9.16 8.88 -7.58
C THR A 67 -7.72 9.19 -7.20
N GLY A 68 -7.27 8.83 -5.99
CA GLY A 68 -5.89 9.05 -5.57
C GLY A 68 -4.91 8.04 -6.18
N PHE A 69 -4.83 6.85 -5.57
CA PHE A 69 -3.97 5.73 -5.97
C PHE A 69 -4.33 4.45 -5.15
N SER A 70 -3.83 3.28 -5.56
CA SER A 70 -4.20 1.97 -4.96
C SER A 70 -3.59 1.77 -3.57
N MET A 71 -4.21 0.90 -2.74
CA MET A 71 -3.65 0.53 -1.43
C MET A 71 -2.31 -0.21 -1.57
N GLU A 72 -2.15 -0.99 -2.64
CA GLU A 72 -0.89 -1.66 -2.98
C GLU A 72 0.25 -0.66 -3.16
N LEU A 73 -0.01 0.48 -3.83
CA LEU A 73 0.96 1.56 -3.96
C LEU A 73 1.41 2.11 -2.60
N LEU A 74 0.48 2.26 -1.64
CA LEU A 74 0.84 2.71 -0.29
C LEU A 74 1.74 1.70 0.41
N GLU A 75 1.43 0.40 0.31
CA GLU A 75 2.28 -0.63 0.91
C GLU A 75 3.66 -0.66 0.27
N GLU A 76 3.76 -0.44 -1.04
CA GLU A 76 5.02 -0.33 -1.75
C GLU A 76 5.84 0.88 -1.28
N VAL A 77 5.19 2.04 -1.09
CA VAL A 77 5.84 3.22 -0.50
C VAL A 77 6.36 2.91 0.90
N VAL A 78 5.59 2.21 1.73
CA VAL A 78 5.96 1.89 3.12
C VAL A 78 7.06 0.83 3.17
N GLY A 79 7.03 -0.14 2.27
CA GLY A 79 8.02 -1.22 2.15
C GLY A 79 9.37 -0.69 1.69
N ASN A 80 9.37 0.18 0.68
CA ASN A 80 10.56 0.75 0.05
C ASN A 80 10.85 2.17 0.54
N ALA A 81 10.34 2.52 1.73
CA ALA A 81 10.38 3.89 2.26
C ALA A 81 11.78 4.47 2.37
N ASN A 82 12.83 3.65 2.40
CA ASN A 82 14.23 4.09 2.42
C ASN A 82 14.85 4.25 1.04
N ASP A 83 14.23 3.77 -0.02
CA ASP A 83 14.78 3.79 -1.36
C ASP A 83 14.35 5.03 -2.15
N PHE A 84 13.45 5.83 -1.57
CA PHE A 84 13.01 7.11 -2.09
C PHE A 84 13.81 8.25 -1.44
N MET A 85 14.74 8.84 -2.20
CA MET A 85 15.57 9.97 -1.76
C MET A 85 15.06 11.31 -2.33
N SER A 86 14.20 11.25 -3.32
CA SER A 86 13.56 12.40 -3.98
C SER A 86 12.14 12.06 -4.43
N ALA A 87 11.37 13.10 -4.78
CA ALA A 87 10.08 12.91 -5.44
C ALA A 87 10.23 12.29 -6.85
N GLU A 88 11.37 12.50 -7.51
CA GLU A 88 11.69 11.89 -8.81
C GLU A 88 11.87 10.38 -8.69
N ASP A 89 12.50 9.90 -7.62
CA ASP A 89 12.60 8.46 -7.34
C ASP A 89 11.22 7.80 -7.22
N ILE A 90 10.28 8.49 -6.58
CA ILE A 90 8.90 8.01 -6.47
C ILE A 90 8.23 8.01 -7.85
N ASN A 91 8.41 9.08 -8.64
CA ASN A 91 7.80 9.19 -9.95
C ASN A 91 8.32 8.17 -10.97
N THR A 92 9.57 7.72 -10.80
CA THR A 92 10.23 6.76 -11.71
C THR A 92 10.03 5.31 -11.28
N LYS A 93 9.97 5.05 -9.97
CA LYS A 93 9.86 3.69 -9.43
C LYS A 93 8.42 3.25 -9.17
N LEU A 94 7.51 4.19 -8.92
CA LEU A 94 6.12 3.89 -8.60
C LEU A 94 5.19 4.33 -9.72
N PRO A 95 4.11 3.58 -9.99
CA PRO A 95 3.09 3.96 -10.97
C PRO A 95 2.17 5.09 -10.43
N VAL A 96 2.75 6.26 -10.16
CA VAL A 96 2.02 7.47 -9.77
C VAL A 96 1.49 8.19 -11.00
N PHE A 97 0.26 8.68 -10.93
CA PHE A 97 -0.42 9.33 -12.06
C PHE A 97 0.12 10.71 -12.43
N ASN A 98 0.71 11.44 -11.46
CA ASN A 98 1.21 12.79 -11.65
C ASN A 98 2.37 13.08 -10.68
N THR A 99 3.28 13.96 -11.11
CA THR A 99 4.40 14.49 -10.31
C THR A 99 3.93 15.13 -9.01
N GLU A 100 2.77 15.79 -8.98
CA GLU A 100 2.22 16.37 -7.74
C GLU A 100 1.95 15.30 -6.66
N HIS A 101 1.48 14.12 -7.06
CA HIS A 101 1.30 12.99 -6.13
C HIS A 101 2.65 12.49 -5.63
N ALA A 102 3.65 12.38 -6.50
CA ALA A 102 5.01 11.99 -6.12
C ALA A 102 5.61 12.96 -5.09
N VAL A 103 5.45 14.27 -5.31
CA VAL A 103 5.88 15.32 -4.38
C VAL A 103 5.12 15.23 -3.05
N GLY A 104 3.81 14.98 -3.07
CA GLY A 104 3.01 14.81 -1.86
C GLY A 104 3.46 13.61 -1.02
N ILE A 105 3.65 12.46 -1.67
CA ILE A 105 4.17 11.24 -1.03
C ILE A 105 5.56 11.48 -0.43
N PHE A 106 6.46 12.13 -1.18
CA PHE A 106 7.81 12.41 -0.72
C PHE A 106 7.83 13.34 0.50
N LYS A 107 6.97 14.38 0.51
CA LYS A 107 6.82 15.29 1.66
C LYS A 107 6.42 14.53 2.91
N ILE A 108 5.38 13.69 2.82
CA ILE A 108 4.91 12.87 3.95
C ILE A 108 6.03 11.95 4.46
N LEU A 109 6.75 11.30 3.54
CA LEU A 109 7.86 10.44 3.89
C LEU A 109 8.97 11.21 4.63
N ASN A 110 9.32 12.41 4.15
CA ASN A 110 10.33 13.25 4.77
C ASN A 110 9.90 13.76 6.15
N ASP A 111 8.61 14.09 6.32
CA ASP A 111 8.06 14.47 7.61
C ASP A 111 8.23 13.35 8.65
N ILE A 112 7.93 12.10 8.28
CA ILE A 112 8.09 10.94 9.18
C ILE A 112 9.56 10.67 9.52
N ARG A 113 10.47 10.90 8.56
CA ARG A 113 11.91 10.80 8.79
C ARG A 113 12.38 11.87 9.79
N CYS A 114 11.89 13.10 9.62
CA CYS A 114 12.28 14.26 10.42
C CYS A 114 11.57 14.33 11.79
N GLU A 115 10.44 13.63 11.98
CA GLU A 115 9.70 13.59 13.23
C GLU A 115 10.60 13.02 14.34
N LYS A 116 11.16 13.95 15.13
CA LYS A 116 11.82 13.68 16.41
C LYS A 116 10.71 13.25 17.37
N GLN A 117 10.79 12.02 17.88
CA GLN A 117 9.87 11.60 18.93
C GLN A 117 9.95 12.61 20.07
N PRO A 118 8.82 13.12 20.61
CA PRO A 118 8.87 13.94 21.80
C PRO A 118 9.48 13.09 22.92
N ILE A 119 10.61 13.58 23.45
CA ILE A 119 11.22 13.06 24.67
C ILE A 119 10.14 13.16 25.75
N GLY A 120 9.82 12.02 26.37
CA GLY A 120 8.77 11.92 27.38
C GLY A 120 8.92 12.95 28.49
N MET A 121 7.77 13.40 28.98
CA MET A 121 7.60 13.97 30.32
C MET A 121 6.58 13.12 31.06
#